data_AF-A0A7Z7M1Q0-F1
#
_entry.id   AF-A0A7Z7M1Q0-F1
#
_cell.length_a   1.000
_cell.length_b   1.000
_cell.length_c   1.000
_cell.angle_alpha   90.00
_cell.angle_beta   90.00
_cell.angle_gamma   90.00
#
_symmetry.space_group_name_H-M   'P 1'
#
loop_
_entity.id
_entity.type
_entity.pdbx_description
1 polymer ?
#
loop_
_entity_poly.entity_id
_entity_poly.type
_entity_poly.pdbx_seq_one_letter_code
_entity_poly.pdbx_strand_id
1 'polypeptide(L)'
;MNADAKSFQVLAEDIAKDKDSVYFRNMTQKLVDRNSFYVDNEIPKDRLHVYYIDQVLGFGIIKGADPKTYELVKDHINWARDKDHYFYADRMINADRNTFAFINDYFLKDKDSVYVSPNIGKFKSILPNSGNVEAINKQYIRIGNTIYFPSFREDSEVVTNSFDKIEKIRGINQDMIGIIITRYYQEAKSLNTIMLMSVPSNCFLLIKKNSAYAYPPYSKDKNNVYYDEEIIPEADVKSFILMDNNFGKDAKNVFYKKQLLKGVDAPSFKKDGDFYKRQTGK
;
A
#
# COMPACT_ATOMS: atom_id res chain seq x y z
N MET A 1 31.39 -27.85 19.30
CA MET A 1 31.00 -27.09 20.50
C MET A 1 31.55 -27.83 21.72
N ASN A 2 32.25 -27.14 22.63
CA ASN A 2 32.77 -27.73 23.87
C ASN A 2 32.13 -27.00 25.05
N ALA A 3 30.85 -27.30 25.30
CA ALA A 3 30.08 -26.64 26.35
C ALA A 3 30.26 -27.35 27.69
N ASP A 4 30.33 -26.58 28.77
CA ASP A 4 30.39 -27.09 30.13
C ASP A 4 28.99 -27.56 30.57
N ALA A 5 28.80 -28.88 30.60
CA ALA A 5 27.52 -29.49 30.92
C ALA A 5 26.98 -29.14 32.32
N LYS A 6 27.86 -28.82 33.28
CA LYS A 6 27.46 -28.52 34.67
C LYS A 6 26.83 -27.15 34.82
N SER A 7 27.27 -26.19 34.02
CA SER A 7 26.81 -24.79 34.06
C SER A 7 25.93 -24.39 32.88
N PHE A 8 25.64 -25.33 31.98
CA PHE A 8 24.79 -25.10 30.81
C PHE A 8 23.36 -24.71 31.20
N GLN A 9 22.90 -23.59 30.65
CA GLN A 9 21.60 -23.00 30.91
C GLN A 9 20.98 -22.57 29.57
N VAL A 10 19.79 -23.10 29.28
CA VAL A 10 18.96 -22.67 28.14
C VAL A 10 18.26 -21.37 28.51
N LEU A 11 18.34 -20.36 27.64
CA LEU A 11 17.75 -19.04 27.83
C LEU A 11 16.57 -18.78 26.87
N ALA A 12 16.62 -19.37 25.68
CA ALA A 12 15.55 -19.38 24.68
C ALA A 12 15.74 -20.60 23.77
N GLU A 13 14.82 -20.85 22.81
CA GLU A 13 14.80 -22.04 21.95
C GLU A 13 16.19 -22.42 21.39
N ASP A 14 16.87 -21.45 20.77
CA ASP A 14 18.19 -21.65 20.14
C ASP A 14 19.34 -20.99 20.91
N ILE A 15 19.12 -20.49 22.13
CA ILE A 15 20.09 -19.68 22.88
C ILE A 15 20.37 -20.30 24.24
N ALA A 16 21.66 -20.52 24.52
CA ALA A 16 22.11 -21.03 25.81
C ALA A 16 23.38 -20.30 26.27
N LYS A 17 23.72 -20.44 27.55
CA LYS A 17 25.02 -20.05 28.09
C LYS A 17 25.53 -21.07 29.08
N ASP A 18 26.83 -21.15 29.25
CA ASP A 18 27.48 -21.87 30.35
C ASP A 18 28.43 -20.92 31.08
N LYS A 19 29.24 -21.41 32.03
CA LYS A 19 30.19 -20.58 32.81
C LYS A 19 31.21 -19.82 31.95
N ASP A 20 31.53 -20.30 30.75
CA ASP A 20 32.59 -19.77 29.90
C ASP A 20 32.06 -18.99 28.69
N SER A 21 30.85 -19.30 28.20
CA SER A 21 30.40 -18.84 26.87
C SER A 21 28.89 -18.70 26.73
N VAL A 22 28.49 -17.94 25.71
CA VAL A 22 27.12 -17.87 25.19
C VAL A 22 27.08 -18.54 23.83
N TYR A 23 25.98 -19.23 23.55
CA TYR A 23 25.78 -20.04 22.36
C TYR A 23 24.49 -19.64 21.65
N PHE A 24 24.55 -19.60 20.33
CA PHE A 24 23.39 -19.65 19.46
C PHE A 24 23.52 -20.92 18.62
N ARG A 25 22.61 -21.89 18.81
CA ARG A 25 22.73 -23.25 18.28
C ARG A 25 24.10 -23.86 18.64
N ASN A 26 24.87 -24.28 17.63
CA ASN A 26 26.20 -24.85 17.78
C ASN A 26 27.34 -23.81 17.76
N MET A 27 27.02 -22.51 17.69
CA MET A 27 27.99 -21.43 17.52
C MET A 27 28.23 -20.67 18.82
N THR A 28 29.49 -20.59 19.25
CA THR A 28 29.92 -19.72 20.35
C THR A 28 29.94 -18.26 19.92
N GLN A 29 29.25 -17.41 20.68
CA GLN A 29 29.08 -15.99 20.41
C GLN A 29 30.18 -15.19 21.11
N LYS A 30 31.07 -14.57 20.33
CA LYS A 30 32.29 -13.94 20.85
C LYS A 30 32.14 -12.46 21.22
N LEU A 31 31.14 -11.79 20.66
CA LEU A 31 30.94 -10.34 20.84
C LEU A 31 30.16 -9.98 22.11
N VAL A 32 29.60 -10.97 22.79
CA VAL A 32 28.73 -10.75 23.95
C VAL A 32 29.49 -10.65 25.26
N ASP A 33 29.00 -9.80 26.15
CA ASP A 33 29.38 -9.85 27.55
C ASP A 33 28.60 -10.98 28.25
N ARG A 34 29.23 -12.15 28.32
CA ARG A 34 28.64 -13.37 28.92
C ARG A 34 28.10 -13.16 30.33
N ASN A 35 28.74 -12.33 31.15
CA ASN A 35 28.37 -12.18 32.57
C ASN A 35 27.08 -11.39 32.74
N SER A 36 26.85 -10.43 31.85
CA SER A 36 25.63 -9.63 31.83
C SER A 36 24.60 -10.09 30.82
N PHE A 37 24.86 -11.17 30.07
CA PHE A 37 24.00 -11.64 29.00
C PHE A 37 22.66 -12.21 29.50
N TYR A 38 21.59 -11.78 28.85
CA TYR A 38 20.21 -12.23 29.06
C TYR A 38 19.44 -12.21 27.74
N VAL A 39 18.27 -12.84 27.74
CA VAL A 39 17.31 -12.80 26.62
C VAL A 39 16.01 -12.23 27.16
N ASP A 40 15.44 -11.29 26.43
CA ASP A 40 14.19 -10.61 26.78
C ASP A 40 13.32 -10.53 25.52
N ASN A 41 12.13 -11.17 25.56
CA ASN A 41 11.26 -11.34 24.39
C ASN A 41 12.00 -11.84 23.14
N GLU A 42 12.79 -12.91 23.30
CA GLU A 42 13.63 -13.52 22.25
C GLU A 42 14.75 -12.61 21.71
N ILE A 43 14.94 -11.42 22.28
CA ILE A 43 16.00 -10.48 21.89
C ILE A 43 17.21 -10.71 22.81
N PRO A 44 18.36 -11.15 22.27
CA PRO A 44 19.58 -11.26 23.05
C PRO A 44 20.13 -9.88 23.41
N LYS A 45 20.51 -9.70 24.68
CA LYS A 45 21.00 -8.44 25.24
C LYS A 45 22.14 -8.70 26.23
N ASP A 46 23.01 -7.72 26.39
CA ASP A 46 23.92 -7.64 27.52
C ASP A 46 23.94 -6.21 28.08
N ARG A 47 24.84 -5.90 29.02
CA ARG A 47 24.87 -4.57 29.65
C ARG A 47 25.19 -3.41 28.70
N LEU A 48 25.78 -3.68 27.53
CA LEU A 48 26.22 -2.68 26.55
C LEU A 48 25.44 -2.72 25.24
N HIS A 49 24.96 -3.90 24.83
CA HIS A 49 24.45 -4.10 23.47
C HIS A 49 23.11 -4.84 23.43
N VAL A 50 22.34 -4.49 22.40
CA VAL A 50 21.22 -5.30 21.88
C VAL A 50 21.72 -6.03 20.64
N TYR A 51 21.31 -7.28 20.48
CA TYR A 51 21.72 -8.10 19.35
C TYR A 51 20.53 -8.43 18.45
N TYR A 52 20.76 -8.43 17.14
CA TYR A 52 19.90 -9.14 16.19
C TYR A 52 20.48 -10.54 15.94
N ILE A 53 19.62 -11.47 15.53
CA ILE A 53 20.00 -12.86 15.24
C ILE A 53 20.12 -13.03 13.73
N ASP A 54 21.34 -13.23 13.26
CA ASP A 54 21.64 -13.75 11.93
C ASP A 54 21.68 -15.29 12.00
N GLN A 55 20.89 -15.94 11.15
CA GLN A 55 20.75 -17.40 11.17
C GLN A 55 22.04 -18.15 10.77
N VAL A 56 22.96 -17.46 10.10
CA VAL A 56 24.24 -18.01 9.61
C VAL A 56 25.41 -17.54 10.48
N LEU A 57 25.43 -16.27 10.86
CA LEU A 57 26.56 -15.64 11.56
C LEU A 57 26.38 -15.55 13.08
N GLY A 58 25.17 -15.80 13.61
CA GLY A 58 24.85 -15.66 15.02
C GLY A 58 24.48 -14.22 15.38
N PHE A 59 25.02 -13.70 16.48
CA PHE A 59 24.61 -12.40 17.01
C PHE A 59 25.36 -11.25 16.34
N GLY A 60 24.60 -10.30 15.80
CA GLY A 60 25.09 -9.01 15.33
C GLY A 60 24.63 -7.87 16.24
N ILE A 61 25.45 -6.84 16.41
CA ILE A 61 25.14 -5.71 17.30
C ILE A 61 24.22 -4.73 16.58
N ILE A 62 23.10 -4.38 17.21
CA ILE A 62 22.25 -3.25 16.80
C ILE A 62 22.91 -1.97 17.30
N LYS A 63 23.56 -1.24 16.40
CA LYS A 63 24.38 -0.08 16.76
C LYS A 63 23.54 1.03 17.39
N GLY A 64 23.98 1.51 18.55
CA GLY A 64 23.39 2.64 19.26
C GLY A 64 22.08 2.33 20.01
N ALA A 65 21.66 1.06 20.04
CA ALA A 65 20.51 0.63 20.84
C ALA A 65 20.85 0.56 22.33
N ASP A 66 19.97 1.13 23.18
CA ASP A 66 20.07 1.03 24.63
C ASP A 66 19.45 -0.29 25.13
N PRO A 67 20.23 -1.25 25.67
CA PRO A 67 19.72 -2.56 26.04
C PRO A 67 18.70 -2.57 27.18
N LYS A 68 18.70 -1.53 28.03
CA LYS A 68 17.78 -1.45 29.17
C LYS A 68 16.38 -1.05 28.74
N THR A 69 16.27 -0.26 27.67
CA THR A 69 15.01 0.34 27.23
C THR A 69 14.54 -0.13 25.86
N TYR A 70 15.35 -0.95 25.17
CA TYR A 70 14.99 -1.51 23.87
C TYR A 70 13.81 -2.48 23.96
N GLU A 71 12.74 -2.17 23.25
CA GLU A 71 11.51 -2.94 23.18
C GLU A 71 10.95 -2.98 21.76
N LEU A 72 10.20 -4.03 21.43
CA LEU A 72 9.46 -4.11 20.17
C LEU A 72 8.28 -3.14 20.19
N VAL A 73 8.01 -2.52 19.06
CA VAL A 73 6.81 -1.68 18.89
C VAL A 73 5.63 -2.60 18.62
N LYS A 74 4.66 -2.60 19.55
CA LYS A 74 3.45 -3.41 19.44
C LYS A 74 2.73 -3.16 18.11
N ASP A 75 2.24 -4.23 17.48
CA ASP A 75 1.48 -4.22 16.22
C ASP A 75 2.26 -3.70 14.99
N HIS A 76 3.56 -3.43 15.13
CA HIS A 76 4.45 -2.96 14.06
C HIS A 76 5.65 -3.91 13.89
N ILE A 77 5.49 -4.90 13.01
CA ILE A 77 6.52 -5.91 12.72
C ILE A 77 7.83 -5.23 12.30
N ASN A 78 8.96 -5.77 12.77
CA ASN A 78 10.32 -5.25 12.59
C ASN A 78 10.60 -3.90 13.23
N TRP A 79 9.63 -3.23 13.85
CA TRP A 79 9.90 -1.98 14.55
C TRP A 79 10.26 -2.24 16.01
N ALA A 80 11.27 -1.53 16.46
CA ALA A 80 11.65 -1.46 17.85
C ALA A 80 11.96 0.00 18.21
N ARG A 81 12.09 0.26 19.51
CA ARG A 81 12.50 1.56 20.02
C ARG A 81 13.24 1.40 21.32
N ASP A 82 14.02 2.39 21.66
CA ASP A 82 14.55 2.57 23.00
C ASP A 82 14.18 3.97 23.51
N LYS A 83 14.82 4.42 24.58
CA LYS A 83 14.59 5.76 25.16
C LYS A 83 14.96 6.92 24.22
N ASP A 84 15.86 6.72 23.26
CA ASP A 84 16.44 7.78 22.42
C ASP A 84 16.06 7.64 20.93
N HIS A 85 15.81 6.44 20.42
CA HIS A 85 15.67 6.16 18.99
C HIS A 85 14.56 5.15 18.66
N TYR A 86 14.14 5.17 17.39
CA TYR A 86 13.43 4.06 16.75
C TYR A 86 14.39 3.23 15.91
N PHE A 87 14.04 1.97 15.70
CA PHE A 87 14.79 1.02 14.89
C PHE A 87 13.84 0.27 13.97
N TYR A 88 14.32 -0.06 12.78
CA TYR A 88 13.64 -0.97 11.86
C TYR A 88 14.58 -2.11 11.51
N ALA A 89 14.13 -3.34 11.77
CA ALA A 89 14.92 -4.56 11.84
C ALA A 89 16.10 -4.40 12.80
N ASP A 90 17.28 -4.07 12.27
CA ASP A 90 18.56 -3.91 12.97
C ASP A 90 19.15 -2.50 12.81
N ARG A 91 18.44 -1.58 12.15
CA ARG A 91 18.95 -0.25 11.79
C ARG A 91 18.25 0.86 12.55
N MET A 92 19.05 1.77 13.10
CA MET A 92 18.56 3.00 13.71
C MET A 92 17.89 3.90 12.67
N ILE A 93 16.74 4.46 13.05
CA ILE A 93 15.95 5.39 12.25
C ILE A 93 16.23 6.82 12.73
N ASN A 94 16.68 7.66 11.80
CA ASN A 94 16.91 9.08 12.08
C ASN A 94 15.60 9.87 11.96
N ALA A 95 14.87 9.96 13.06
CA ALA A 95 13.65 10.74 13.21
C ALA A 95 13.54 11.28 14.64
N ASP A 96 12.74 12.33 14.84
CA ASP A 96 12.51 12.87 16.18
C ASP A 96 11.75 11.86 17.05
N ARG A 97 12.44 11.34 18.06
CA ARG A 97 11.96 10.26 18.93
C ARG A 97 10.66 10.58 19.69
N ASN A 98 10.44 11.85 20.01
CA ASN A 98 9.30 12.27 20.84
C ASN A 98 8.03 12.46 20.03
N THR A 99 8.16 12.82 18.75
CA THR A 99 7.03 13.16 17.88
C THR A 99 6.82 12.15 16.76
N PHE A 100 7.68 11.13 16.66
CA PHE A 100 7.53 10.04 15.69
C PHE A 100 6.20 9.30 15.85
N ALA A 101 5.48 9.14 14.75
CA ALA A 101 4.19 8.49 14.71
C ALA A 101 3.98 7.74 13.38
N PHE A 102 3.31 6.60 13.47
CA PHE A 102 2.82 5.84 12.32
C PHE A 102 1.55 6.51 11.80
N ILE A 103 1.52 6.86 10.52
CA ILE A 103 0.29 7.34 9.87
C ILE A 103 -0.51 6.14 9.38
N ASN A 104 0.15 5.22 8.69
CA ASN A 104 -0.36 3.92 8.27
C ASN A 104 0.81 2.94 8.07
N ASP A 105 0.58 1.81 7.38
CA ASP A 105 1.58 0.74 7.22
C ASP A 105 2.79 1.17 6.34
N TYR A 106 2.68 2.27 5.58
CA TYR A 106 3.70 2.72 4.63
C TYR A 106 4.19 4.16 4.84
N PHE A 107 3.49 4.97 5.63
CA PHE A 107 3.85 6.35 5.91
C PHE A 107 3.98 6.61 7.41
N LEU A 108 5.02 7.37 7.75
CA LEU A 108 5.33 7.79 9.11
C LEU A 108 5.52 9.30 9.13
N LYS A 109 5.53 9.90 10.31
CA LYS A 109 5.86 11.32 10.47
C LYS A 109 6.54 11.58 11.79
N ASP A 110 7.23 12.71 11.86
CA ASP A 110 7.57 13.36 13.10
C ASP A 110 7.22 14.86 13.01
N LYS A 111 7.67 15.69 13.94
CA LYS A 111 7.39 17.13 13.92
C LYS A 111 7.89 17.86 12.66
N ASP A 112 8.92 17.35 11.99
CA ASP A 112 9.60 18.04 10.89
C ASP A 112 9.18 17.49 9.52
N SER A 113 8.94 16.18 9.42
CA SER A 113 8.87 15.46 8.14
C SER A 113 7.80 14.37 8.09
N VAL A 114 7.32 14.09 6.88
CA VAL A 114 6.57 12.88 6.53
C VAL A 114 7.52 11.94 5.79
N TYR A 115 7.51 10.67 6.15
CA TYR A 115 8.43 9.64 5.67
C TYR A 115 7.70 8.49 4.99
N VAL A 116 8.44 7.82 4.11
CA VAL A 116 8.11 6.48 3.64
C VAL A 116 8.76 5.44 4.54
N SER A 117 7.99 4.39 4.85
CA SER A 117 8.43 3.27 5.66
C SER A 117 9.53 2.45 4.96
N PRO A 118 10.55 1.99 5.71
CA PRO A 118 11.63 1.17 5.17
C PRO A 118 11.19 -0.25 4.77
N ASN A 119 9.94 -0.65 5.03
CA ASN A 119 9.40 -1.94 4.58
C ASN A 119 9.29 -2.08 3.05
N ILE A 120 9.31 -0.95 2.33
CA ILE A 120 9.25 -0.91 0.86
C ILE A 120 10.50 -0.28 0.23
N GLY A 121 11.57 -0.07 1.00
CA GLY A 121 12.81 0.52 0.49
C GLY A 121 13.56 1.32 1.55
N LYS A 122 14.16 2.44 1.14
CA LYS A 122 14.93 3.31 2.04
C LYS A 122 13.99 4.21 2.85
N PHE A 123 14.26 4.32 4.16
CA PHE A 123 13.61 5.34 4.99
C PHE A 123 14.00 6.73 4.50
N LYS A 124 13.04 7.47 3.95
CA LYS A 124 13.26 8.76 3.27
C LYS A 124 12.12 9.72 3.58
N SER A 125 12.47 10.97 3.87
CA SER A 125 11.51 12.08 3.96
C SER A 125 10.96 12.39 2.57
N ILE A 126 9.64 12.49 2.44
CA ILE A 126 8.97 12.82 1.19
C ILE A 126 8.53 14.28 1.12
N LEU A 127 8.22 14.89 2.27
CA LEU A 127 7.93 16.32 2.37
C LEU A 127 7.99 16.77 3.85
N PRO A 128 8.06 18.08 4.12
CA PRO A 128 7.90 18.62 5.46
C PRO A 128 6.53 18.27 6.05
N ASN A 129 6.47 18.04 7.37
CA ASN A 129 5.20 17.80 8.06
C ASN A 129 4.43 19.13 8.28
N SER A 130 3.31 19.29 7.57
CA SER A 130 2.41 20.45 7.72
C SER A 130 1.35 20.28 8.82
N GLY A 131 1.35 19.16 9.55
CA GLY A 131 0.40 18.83 10.61
C GLY A 131 -0.88 18.14 10.12
N ASN A 132 -1.36 18.47 8.93
CA ASN A 132 -2.62 17.95 8.37
C ASN A 132 -2.40 16.73 7.45
N VAL A 133 -1.84 15.66 8.02
CA VAL A 133 -1.57 14.40 7.32
C VAL A 133 -2.55 13.34 7.80
N GLU A 134 -3.44 12.91 6.90
CA GLU A 134 -4.55 12.01 7.18
C GLU A 134 -4.30 10.64 6.56
N ALA A 135 -4.42 9.56 7.35
CA ALA A 135 -4.51 8.21 6.80
C ALA A 135 -5.91 7.97 6.22
N ILE A 136 -5.98 7.48 4.98
CA ILE A 136 -7.25 7.10 4.34
C ILE A 136 -7.52 5.61 4.55
N ASN A 137 -6.48 4.79 4.38
CA ASN A 137 -6.44 3.36 4.66
C ASN A 137 -4.98 2.96 4.93
N LYS A 138 -4.68 1.66 4.88
CA LYS A 138 -3.35 1.11 5.13
C LYS A 138 -2.25 1.66 4.20
N GLN A 139 -2.60 2.13 3.00
CA GLN A 139 -1.65 2.51 1.95
C GLN A 139 -1.71 3.96 1.52
N TYR A 140 -2.89 4.58 1.56
CA TYR A 140 -3.09 5.94 1.07
C TYR A 140 -3.11 6.93 2.22
N ILE A 141 -2.43 8.05 2.03
CA ILE A 141 -2.54 9.23 2.89
C ILE A 141 -2.99 10.45 2.07
N ARG A 142 -3.54 11.44 2.77
CA ARG A 142 -3.95 12.72 2.21
C ARG A 142 -3.23 13.86 2.93
N ILE A 143 -2.77 14.83 2.15
CA ILE A 143 -2.26 16.10 2.66
C ILE A 143 -2.88 17.20 1.79
N GLY A 144 -3.76 18.01 2.38
CA GLY A 144 -4.54 18.99 1.62
C GLY A 144 -5.39 18.32 0.53
N ASN A 145 -5.24 18.73 -0.73
CA ASN A 145 -5.92 18.10 -1.87
C ASN A 145 -5.02 17.15 -2.68
N THR A 146 -3.96 16.65 -2.06
CA THR A 146 -3.04 15.69 -2.67
C THR A 146 -3.11 14.35 -1.95
N ILE A 147 -3.15 13.29 -2.75
CA ILE A 147 -3.15 11.89 -2.31
C ILE A 147 -1.78 11.28 -2.58
N TYR A 148 -1.24 10.57 -1.59
CA TYR A 148 0.06 9.91 -1.67
C TYR A 148 -0.11 8.42 -1.39
N PHE A 149 0.65 7.60 -2.12
CA PHE A 149 0.69 6.15 -1.93
C PHE A 149 2.01 5.56 -2.46
N PRO A 150 2.47 4.43 -1.90
CA PRO A 150 3.71 3.81 -2.35
C PRO A 150 3.61 3.29 -3.79
N SER A 151 4.72 3.37 -4.53
CA SER A 151 4.82 2.85 -5.90
C SER A 151 5.00 1.32 -5.95
N PHE A 152 5.33 0.69 -4.82
CA PHE A 152 5.65 -0.75 -4.69
C PHE A 152 6.75 -1.26 -5.61
N ARG A 153 7.52 -0.35 -6.22
CA ARG A 153 8.71 -0.65 -6.98
C ARG A 153 9.90 -0.23 -6.14
N GLU A 154 10.90 -1.11 -6.05
CA GLU A 154 12.10 -0.84 -5.28
C GLU A 154 12.75 0.48 -5.75
N ASP A 155 13.20 1.29 -4.78
CA ASP A 155 13.82 2.60 -4.99
C ASP A 155 13.01 3.62 -5.82
N SER A 156 11.72 3.36 -6.05
CA SER A 156 10.84 4.29 -6.76
C SER A 156 10.22 5.31 -5.82
N GLU A 157 10.00 6.53 -6.33
CA GLU A 157 9.38 7.60 -5.57
C GLU A 157 7.92 7.27 -5.22
N VAL A 158 7.41 7.98 -4.20
CA VAL A 158 5.99 7.92 -3.84
C VAL A 158 5.17 8.48 -4.98
N VAL A 159 4.06 7.82 -5.28
CA VAL A 159 3.13 8.32 -6.28
C VAL A 159 2.23 9.36 -5.65
N THR A 160 2.07 10.49 -6.34
CA THR A 160 1.28 11.63 -5.87
C THR A 160 0.25 12.03 -6.90
N ASN A 161 -1.01 12.22 -6.47
CA ASN A 161 -2.07 12.78 -7.29
C ASN A 161 -2.69 13.99 -6.61
N SER A 162 -2.51 15.17 -7.23
CA SER A 162 -3.04 16.44 -6.74
C SER A 162 -4.34 16.78 -7.47
N PHE A 163 -5.30 17.32 -6.73
CA PHE A 163 -6.60 17.74 -7.25
C PHE A 163 -6.89 19.18 -6.85
N ASP A 164 -7.67 19.90 -7.66
CA ASP A 164 -8.10 21.26 -7.32
C ASP A 164 -8.91 21.26 -6.02
N LYS A 165 -9.89 20.36 -5.95
CA LYS A 165 -10.75 20.18 -4.77
C LYS A 165 -11.17 18.73 -4.60
N ILE A 166 -10.92 18.19 -3.40
CA ILE A 166 -11.48 16.93 -2.94
C ILE A 166 -12.70 17.24 -2.06
N GLU A 167 -13.89 16.87 -2.52
CA GLU A 167 -15.14 17.03 -1.78
C GLU A 167 -15.32 15.92 -0.73
N LYS A 168 -14.94 14.69 -1.10
CA LYS A 168 -15.05 13.54 -0.21
C LYS A 168 -14.04 12.48 -0.56
N ILE A 169 -13.56 11.77 0.44
CA ILE A 169 -12.71 10.60 0.28
C ILE A 169 -13.19 9.46 1.19
N ARG A 170 -13.04 8.23 0.73
CA ARG A 170 -13.39 7.02 1.49
C ARG A 170 -12.42 5.89 1.17
N GLY A 171 -11.86 5.28 2.21
CA GLY A 171 -11.22 3.97 2.10
C GLY A 171 -12.26 2.88 1.81
N ILE A 172 -12.04 2.10 0.75
CA ILE A 172 -12.92 0.99 0.36
C ILE A 172 -12.37 -0.31 0.95
N ASN A 173 -11.10 -0.58 0.72
CA ASN A 173 -10.33 -1.66 1.32
C ASN A 173 -8.87 -1.19 1.48
N GLN A 174 -7.93 -2.11 1.75
CA GLN A 174 -6.52 -1.76 1.95
C GLN A 174 -5.84 -1.19 0.68
N ASP A 175 -6.25 -1.64 -0.50
CA ASP A 175 -5.61 -1.35 -1.79
C ASP A 175 -6.34 -0.27 -2.59
N MET A 176 -7.50 0.17 -2.10
CA MET A 176 -8.46 0.94 -2.90
C MET A 176 -9.15 2.04 -2.11
N ILE A 177 -9.26 3.21 -2.75
CA ILE A 177 -9.98 4.37 -2.24
C ILE A 177 -10.95 4.91 -3.29
N GLY A 178 -12.03 5.53 -2.82
CA GLY A 178 -12.94 6.31 -3.65
C GLY A 178 -12.88 7.79 -3.30
N ILE A 179 -12.84 8.63 -4.32
CA ILE A 179 -12.70 10.08 -4.18
C ILE A 179 -13.80 10.76 -4.98
N ILE A 180 -14.43 11.77 -4.39
CA ILE A 180 -15.29 12.72 -5.08
C ILE A 180 -14.51 14.01 -5.22
N ILE A 181 -14.23 14.41 -6.45
CA ILE A 181 -13.53 15.65 -6.76
C ILE A 181 -14.44 16.61 -7.51
N THR A 182 -14.19 17.90 -7.39
CA THR A 182 -14.81 18.92 -8.25
C THR A 182 -13.84 19.29 -9.36
N ARG A 183 -14.30 19.18 -10.61
CA ARG A 183 -13.57 19.68 -11.77
C ARG A 183 -14.20 20.98 -12.26
N TYR A 184 -13.37 21.97 -12.49
CA TYR A 184 -13.78 23.24 -13.09
C TYR A 184 -13.56 23.21 -14.59
N TYR A 185 -14.59 23.60 -15.35
CA TYR A 185 -14.51 23.76 -16.79
C TYR A 185 -14.57 25.26 -17.15
N GLN A 186 -14.11 25.61 -18.35
CA GLN A 186 -14.28 26.96 -18.90
C GLN A 186 -15.77 27.35 -18.83
N GLU A 187 -16.05 28.62 -18.48
CA GLU A 187 -17.38 29.20 -18.16
C GLU A 187 -17.95 28.93 -16.75
N ALA A 188 -17.11 28.72 -15.73
CA ALA A 188 -17.53 28.59 -14.32
C ALA A 188 -18.48 27.41 -14.00
N LYS A 189 -18.57 26.42 -14.89
CA LYS A 189 -19.30 25.17 -14.64
C LYS A 189 -18.40 24.20 -13.87
N SER A 190 -18.89 23.70 -12.74
CA SER A 190 -18.19 22.68 -11.94
C SER A 190 -18.96 21.36 -11.94
N LEU A 191 -18.27 20.23 -12.09
CA LEU A 191 -18.88 18.90 -12.01
C LEU A 191 -18.20 18.06 -10.92
N ASN A 192 -19.00 17.46 -10.04
CA ASN A 192 -18.50 16.47 -9.10
C ASN A 192 -18.33 15.13 -9.81
N THR A 193 -17.11 14.60 -9.76
CA THR A 193 -16.72 13.36 -10.42
C THR A 193 -16.25 12.36 -9.36
N ILE A 194 -16.70 11.11 -9.48
CA ILE A 194 -16.20 10.02 -8.64
C ILE A 194 -14.97 9.42 -9.33
N MET A 195 -13.92 9.17 -8.58
CA MET A 195 -12.73 8.45 -9.03
C MET A 195 -12.47 7.31 -8.08
N LEU A 196 -11.98 6.20 -8.62
CA LEU A 196 -11.42 5.13 -7.82
C LEU A 196 -9.91 5.08 -8.07
N MET A 197 -9.15 5.01 -6.99
CA MET A 197 -7.72 4.77 -7.07
C MET A 197 -7.45 3.40 -6.46
N SER A 198 -6.66 2.60 -7.17
CA SER A 198 -6.19 1.29 -6.74
C SER A 198 -4.69 1.19 -6.99
N VAL A 199 -3.98 0.49 -6.13
CA VAL A 199 -2.59 0.09 -6.40
C VAL A 199 -2.55 -1.28 -7.07
N PRO A 200 -1.48 -1.62 -7.85
CA PRO A 200 -0.36 -0.78 -8.28
C PRO A 200 -0.66 0.06 -9.54
N SER A 201 -1.86 -0.07 -10.13
CA SER A 201 -2.25 0.53 -11.41
C SER A 201 -3.18 1.74 -11.20
N ASN A 202 -2.64 2.94 -11.40
CA ASN A 202 -3.21 4.23 -10.98
C ASN A 202 -4.54 4.66 -11.64
N CYS A 203 -5.31 5.42 -10.84
CA CYS A 203 -6.43 6.33 -11.16
C CYS A 203 -7.39 5.96 -12.29
N PHE A 204 -8.60 5.53 -11.90
CA PHE A 204 -9.73 5.34 -12.81
C PHE A 204 -10.79 6.42 -12.57
N LEU A 205 -11.16 7.15 -13.62
CA LEU A 205 -12.32 8.04 -13.60
C LEU A 205 -13.59 7.20 -13.63
N LEU A 206 -14.45 7.32 -12.62
CA LEU A 206 -15.72 6.62 -12.56
C LEU A 206 -16.88 7.58 -12.67
N ILE A 207 -17.43 7.65 -13.87
CA ILE A 207 -18.78 8.17 -14.05
C ILE A 207 -19.72 7.01 -13.67
N LYS A 208 -20.41 7.10 -12.51
CA LYS A 208 -21.40 6.08 -12.06
C LYS A 208 -22.33 5.70 -13.23
N LYS A 209 -22.66 4.41 -13.47
CA LYS A 209 -23.31 3.52 -12.50
C LYS A 209 -23.18 2.01 -12.87
N ASN A 210 -22.98 1.17 -11.84
CA ASN A 210 -23.20 -0.29 -11.71
C ASN A 210 -22.56 -1.27 -12.71
N SER A 211 -21.48 -1.95 -12.30
CA SER A 211 -21.38 -3.43 -12.31
C SER A 211 -20.09 -3.87 -11.59
N ALA A 212 -20.16 -5.02 -10.93
CA ALA A 212 -19.05 -5.66 -10.23
C ALA A 212 -18.24 -6.50 -11.23
N TYR A 213 -16.91 -6.42 -11.12
CA TYR A 213 -15.90 -7.09 -11.94
C TYR A 213 -15.70 -6.53 -13.35
N ALA A 214 -14.43 -6.22 -13.62
CA ALA A 214 -13.87 -5.74 -14.89
C ALA A 214 -14.26 -4.32 -15.28
N TYR A 215 -13.22 -3.52 -15.52
CA TYR A 215 -13.17 -2.52 -16.59
C TYR A 215 -14.40 -2.54 -17.51
N PRO A 216 -15.27 -1.53 -17.47
CA PRO A 216 -15.96 -1.12 -18.68
C PRO A 216 -14.99 -0.18 -19.42
N PRO A 217 -14.32 -0.63 -20.48
CA PRO A 217 -13.56 0.26 -21.37
C PRO A 217 -14.42 1.34 -22.03
N TYR A 218 -15.73 1.33 -21.84
CA TYR A 218 -16.66 2.30 -22.39
C TYR A 218 -16.90 3.49 -21.46
N SER A 219 -16.97 4.69 -22.03
CA SER A 219 -17.39 5.93 -21.35
C SER A 219 -18.28 6.79 -22.24
N LYS A 220 -18.95 7.82 -21.71
CA LYS A 220 -19.74 8.77 -22.53
C LYS A 220 -19.79 10.17 -21.93
N ASP A 221 -19.86 11.17 -22.79
CA ASP A 221 -20.17 12.56 -22.40
C ASP A 221 -21.55 12.97 -22.96
N LYS A 222 -21.83 14.27 -23.07
CA LYS A 222 -23.10 14.77 -23.64
C LYS A 222 -23.21 14.59 -25.17
N ASN A 223 -22.10 14.33 -25.85
CA ASN A 223 -21.93 14.39 -27.30
C ASN A 223 -21.50 13.06 -27.92
N ASN A 224 -20.74 12.23 -27.21
CA ASN A 224 -20.08 11.04 -27.73
C ASN A 224 -20.10 9.87 -26.73
N VAL A 225 -20.01 8.67 -27.29
CA VAL A 225 -19.67 7.45 -26.57
C VAL A 225 -18.23 7.09 -26.94
N TYR A 226 -17.48 6.56 -25.99
CA TYR A 226 -16.07 6.22 -26.13
C TYR A 226 -15.83 4.76 -25.74
N TYR A 227 -14.78 4.16 -26.31
CA TYR A 227 -14.17 2.92 -25.85
C TYR A 227 -12.65 3.11 -25.83
N ASP A 228 -12.01 2.89 -24.68
CA ASP A 228 -10.55 3.05 -24.51
C ASP A 228 -10.07 4.43 -24.99
N GLU A 229 -10.76 5.48 -24.53
CA GLU A 229 -10.53 6.90 -24.88
C GLU A 229 -10.82 7.28 -26.35
N GLU A 230 -11.16 6.31 -27.21
CA GLU A 230 -11.53 6.57 -28.60
C GLU A 230 -13.04 6.74 -28.77
N ILE A 231 -13.44 7.74 -29.55
CA ILE A 231 -14.85 7.93 -29.92
C ILE A 231 -15.33 6.70 -30.69
N ILE A 232 -16.50 6.20 -30.32
CA ILE A 232 -17.22 5.19 -31.08
C ILE A 232 -18.07 5.94 -32.11
N PRO A 233 -17.70 5.89 -33.39
CA PRO A 233 -18.46 6.59 -34.42
C PRO A 233 -19.88 6.04 -34.46
N GLU A 234 -20.85 6.91 -34.72
CA GLU A 234 -22.28 6.56 -34.93
C GLU A 234 -23.04 6.04 -33.70
N ALA A 235 -22.40 5.96 -32.52
CA ALA A 235 -23.07 5.57 -31.29
C ALA A 235 -24.04 6.66 -30.79
N ASP A 236 -25.32 6.31 -30.61
CA ASP A 236 -26.31 7.24 -30.05
C ASP A 236 -26.16 7.35 -28.53
N VAL A 237 -25.57 8.46 -28.08
CA VAL A 237 -25.28 8.76 -26.67
C VAL A 237 -26.50 8.65 -25.76
N LYS A 238 -27.67 9.07 -26.27
CA LYS A 238 -28.91 9.14 -25.50
C LYS A 238 -29.43 7.74 -25.15
N SER A 239 -29.35 6.82 -26.09
CA SER A 239 -29.83 5.44 -25.95
C SER A 239 -28.74 4.41 -25.66
N PHE A 240 -27.46 4.83 -25.58
CA PHE A 240 -26.36 3.92 -25.33
C PHE A 240 -26.43 3.28 -23.93
N ILE A 241 -26.39 1.95 -23.93
CA ILE A 241 -26.44 1.03 -22.80
C ILE A 241 -25.14 0.20 -22.80
N LEU A 242 -24.45 0.23 -21.66
CA LEU A 242 -23.29 -0.62 -21.38
C LEU A 242 -23.74 -2.08 -21.18
N MET A 243 -22.99 -3.03 -21.75
CA MET A 243 -23.20 -4.46 -21.55
C MET A 243 -21.92 -5.13 -21.05
N ASP A 244 -22.03 -6.36 -20.55
CA ASP A 244 -20.87 -7.14 -20.10
C ASP A 244 -19.95 -7.53 -21.28
N ASN A 245 -18.75 -8.05 -20.96
CA ASN A 245 -17.83 -8.66 -21.93
C ASN A 245 -17.43 -7.77 -23.12
N ASN A 246 -17.25 -6.46 -22.90
CA ASN A 246 -16.89 -5.47 -23.91
C ASN A 246 -17.96 -5.22 -24.99
N PHE A 247 -19.23 -5.53 -24.70
CA PHE A 247 -20.33 -5.13 -25.57
C PHE A 247 -20.96 -3.82 -25.10
N GLY A 248 -21.48 -3.06 -26.06
CA GLY A 248 -22.35 -1.92 -25.81
C GLY A 248 -23.42 -1.87 -26.89
N LYS A 249 -24.55 -1.22 -26.62
CA LYS A 249 -25.58 -1.05 -27.65
C LYS A 249 -26.30 0.27 -27.51
N ASP A 250 -26.79 0.81 -28.61
CA ASP A 250 -27.75 1.91 -28.62
C ASP A 250 -29.10 1.41 -29.20
N ALA A 251 -30.03 2.32 -29.48
CA ALA A 251 -31.35 1.96 -30.02
C ALA A 251 -31.31 1.23 -31.37
N LYS A 252 -30.24 1.38 -32.16
CA LYS A 252 -30.11 0.86 -33.54
C LYS A 252 -28.92 -0.07 -33.73
N ASN A 253 -27.86 0.13 -32.95
CA ASN A 253 -26.56 -0.46 -33.17
C ASN A 253 -26.10 -1.30 -31.98
N VAL A 254 -25.32 -2.34 -32.28
CA VAL A 254 -24.57 -3.11 -31.28
C VAL A 254 -23.08 -2.96 -31.57
N PHE A 255 -22.30 -2.77 -30.53
CA PHE A 255 -20.88 -2.55 -30.58
C PHE A 255 -20.15 -3.65 -29.80
N TYR A 256 -19.04 -4.11 -30.35
CA TYR A 256 -18.02 -4.82 -29.60
C TYR A 256 -16.77 -3.95 -29.61
N LYS A 257 -16.35 -3.50 -28.43
CA LYS A 257 -15.37 -2.44 -28.31
C LYS A 257 -15.79 -1.17 -29.08
N LYS A 258 -14.86 -0.51 -29.78
CA LYS A 258 -15.18 0.61 -30.68
C LYS A 258 -15.83 0.21 -32.02
N GLN A 259 -16.03 -1.08 -32.27
CA GLN A 259 -16.47 -1.56 -33.59
C GLN A 259 -17.99 -1.78 -33.65
N LEU A 260 -18.62 -1.23 -34.68
CA LEU A 260 -20.02 -1.51 -35.04
C LEU A 260 -20.18 -2.94 -35.57
N LEU A 261 -21.08 -3.71 -34.97
CA LEU A 261 -21.45 -5.05 -35.44
C LEU A 261 -22.56 -4.95 -36.50
N LYS A 262 -22.16 -4.90 -37.76
CA LYS A 262 -23.10 -4.81 -38.89
C LYS A 262 -24.03 -6.02 -38.96
N GLY A 263 -25.32 -5.78 -39.22
CA GLY A 263 -26.34 -6.82 -39.37
C GLY A 263 -26.85 -7.44 -38.06
N VAL A 264 -26.43 -6.91 -36.91
CA VAL A 264 -26.96 -7.27 -35.60
C VAL A 264 -28.11 -6.34 -35.23
N ASP A 265 -29.25 -6.92 -34.88
CA ASP A 265 -30.44 -6.18 -34.45
C ASP A 265 -30.33 -5.82 -32.95
N ALA A 266 -30.17 -4.52 -32.66
CA ALA A 266 -29.97 -4.04 -31.29
C ALA A 266 -31.15 -4.29 -30.32
N PRO A 267 -32.43 -4.22 -30.76
CA PRO A 267 -33.57 -4.59 -29.93
C PRO A 267 -33.57 -6.06 -29.47
N SER A 268 -33.22 -7.00 -30.35
CA SER A 268 -33.16 -8.44 -30.03
C SER A 268 -31.86 -8.85 -29.31
N PHE A 269 -30.81 -8.01 -29.33
CA PHE A 269 -29.55 -8.30 -28.65
C PHE A 269 -29.67 -8.22 -27.12
N LYS A 270 -29.63 -9.39 -26.47
CA LYS A 270 -29.75 -9.58 -25.00
C LYS A 270 -28.81 -10.69 -24.53
N LYS A 271 -28.47 -10.66 -23.24
CA LYS A 271 -27.65 -11.69 -22.58
C LYS A 271 -28.51 -12.94 -22.33
N ASP A 272 -28.04 -14.12 -22.74
CA ASP A 272 -28.68 -15.43 -22.51
C ASP A 272 -27.63 -16.40 -21.93
N GLY A 273 -27.57 -16.50 -20.60
CA GLY A 273 -26.50 -17.21 -19.90
C GLY A 273 -25.14 -16.53 -20.07
N ASP A 274 -24.11 -17.32 -20.41
CA ASP A 274 -22.74 -16.84 -20.69
C ASP A 274 -22.53 -16.36 -22.14
N PHE A 275 -23.57 -16.38 -22.98
CA PHE A 275 -23.49 -16.06 -24.41
C PHE A 275 -24.47 -14.96 -24.83
N TYR A 276 -24.17 -14.31 -25.95
CA TYR A 276 -25.09 -13.42 -26.65
C TYR A 276 -25.66 -14.13 -27.88
N LYS A 277 -26.98 -14.29 -27.96
CA LYS A 277 -27.65 -14.87 -29.14
C LYS A 277 -28.15 -13.77 -30.07
N ARG A 278 -28.04 -14.01 -31.37
CA ARG A 278 -28.84 -13.34 -32.40
C ARG A 278 -30.12 -14.15 -32.56
N GLN A 279 -31.29 -13.53 -32.50
CA GLN A 279 -32.50 -14.18 -32.98
C GLN A 279 -32.52 -14.03 -34.50
N THR A 280 -32.15 -15.07 -35.24
CA THR A 280 -32.33 -15.09 -36.70
C THR A 280 -33.81 -15.23 -36.99
N GLY A 281 -34.41 -14.16 -37.52
CA GLY A 281 -35.71 -14.25 -38.19
C GLY A 281 -35.51 -14.82 -39.59
N LYS A 282 -36.08 -16.01 -39.80
CA LYS A 282 -36.03 -16.94 -40.94
C LYS A 282 -34.89 -17.95 -40.91
#